data_AF-A0A6L8A2K3-F1
#
_entry.id   AF-A0A6L8A2K3-F1
#
_cell.length_a   1.000
_cell.length_b   1.000
_cell.length_c   1.000
_cell.angle_alpha   90.00
_cell.angle_beta   90.00
_cell.angle_gamma   90.00
#
_symmetry.space_group_name_H-M   'P 1'
#
loop_
_entity.id
_entity.type
_entity.pdbx_description
1 polymer ?
#
loop_
_entity_poly.entity_id
_entity_poly.type
_entity_poly.pdbx_seq_one_letter_code
_entity_poly.pdbx_strand_id
1 'polypeptide(L)'
;MAWPEALALMLGLVCGAMALGLPVAFAFLLANIVGAFAFLGGSMSLSTFAAECMQAIGRFSLTPIPLFILMGEILFQSGVALKAITAVDRLIARVPGRLSIVTIFGGTLFSTLSGSTIA
;
A
#
# COMPACT_ATOMS: atom_id res chain seq x y z
N MET A 1 -6.33 32.26 7.05
CA MET A 1 -4.91 31.85 7.08
C MET A 1 -4.30 32.15 5.74
N ALA A 2 -3.10 32.72 5.71
CA ALA A 2 -2.33 32.84 4.48
C ALA A 2 -1.80 31.47 4.07
N TRP A 3 -1.55 31.25 2.77
CA TRP A 3 -1.02 29.98 2.26
C TRP A 3 0.31 29.52 2.93
N PRO A 4 1.28 30.39 3.31
CA PRO A 4 2.48 29.92 3.99
C PRO A 4 2.19 29.44 5.42
N GLU A 5 1.22 30.03 6.11
CA GLU A 5 0.80 29.60 7.45
C GLU A 5 0.12 28.23 7.41
N ALA A 6 -0.74 28.00 6.40
CA ALA A 6 -1.38 26.72 6.17
C ALA A 6 -0.36 25.62 5.87
N LEU A 7 0.64 25.93 5.04
CA LEU A 7 1.72 25.02 4.70
C LEU A 7 2.57 24.69 5.93
N ALA A 8 3.00 25.71 6.68
CA ALA A 8 3.80 25.54 7.89
C ALA A 8 3.07 24.70 8.94
N LEU A 9 1.75 24.92 9.10
CA LEU A 9 0.93 24.15 10.04
C LEU A 9 0.79 22.69 9.61
N MET A 10 0.42 22.42 8.36
CA MET A 10 0.22 21.04 7.87
C MET A 10 1.54 20.25 7.85
N LEU A 11 2.57 20.84 7.24
CA LEU A 11 3.85 20.17 7.04
C LEU A 11 4.62 20.05 8.35
N GLY A 12 4.57 21.10 9.20
CA GLY A 12 5.16 21.08 10.52
C GLY A 12 4.52 20.04 11.45
N LEU A 13 3.20 19.84 11.36
CA LEU A 13 2.51 18.81 12.14
C LEU A 13 2.91 17.39 11.72
N VAL A 14 2.95 17.10 10.41
CA VAL A 14 3.37 15.79 9.92
C VAL A 14 4.83 15.51 10.27
N CYS A 15 5.74 16.44 9.97
CA CYS A 15 7.15 16.29 10.29
C CYS A 15 7.40 16.19 11.80
N GLY A 16 6.69 16.99 12.61
CA GLY A 16 6.77 16.93 14.06
C GLY A 16 6.28 15.59 14.62
N ALA A 17 5.13 15.09 14.15
CA ALA A 17 4.61 13.80 14.57
C ALA A 17 5.53 12.63 14.17
N MET A 18 6.12 12.68 12.97
CA MET A 18 7.10 11.69 12.53
C MET A 18 8.41 11.76 13.33
N ALA A 19 8.88 12.96 13.70
CA ALA A 19 10.05 13.15 14.55
C ALA A 19 9.84 12.59 15.98
N LEU A 20 8.60 12.59 16.46
CA LEU A 20 8.20 11.92 17.70
C LEU A 20 8.10 10.39 17.58
N GLY A 21 8.34 9.84 16.39
CA GLY A 21 8.32 8.40 16.13
C GLY A 21 6.94 7.83 15.79
N LEU A 22 5.92 8.66 15.53
CA LEU A 22 4.64 8.13 15.06
C LEU A 22 4.78 7.53 13.65
N PRO A 23 4.17 6.37 13.39
CA PRO A 23 4.06 5.86 12.03
C PRO A 23 3.39 6.87 11.10
N VAL A 24 3.85 6.92 9.85
CA VAL A 24 3.42 7.90 8.83
C VAL A 24 1.90 7.99 8.72
N ALA A 25 1.20 6.85 8.74
CA ALA A 25 -0.26 6.81 8.67
C ALA A 25 -0.94 7.64 9.77
N PHE A 26 -0.47 7.57 11.01
CA PHE A 26 -1.04 8.33 12.13
C PHE A 26 -0.67 9.80 12.08
N ALA A 27 0.53 10.14 11.60
CA ALA A 27 0.92 11.53 11.38
C ALA A 27 0.00 12.22 10.35
N PHE A 28 -0.27 11.55 9.23
CA PHE A 28 -1.21 12.04 8.20
C PHE A 28 -2.67 12.07 8.66
N LEU A 29 -3.07 11.11 9.49
CA LEU A 29 -4.41 11.09 10.09
C LEU A 29 -4.61 12.32 10.99
N LEU A 30 -3.65 12.61 11.87
CA LEU A 30 -3.68 13.75 12.78
C LEU A 30 -3.69 15.07 11.99
N ALA A 31 -2.88 15.16 10.94
CA ALA A 31 -2.88 16.30 10.01
C ALA A 31 -4.23 16.50 9.30
N ASN A 32 -4.86 15.43 8.84
CA ASN A 32 -6.19 15.51 8.23
C ASN A 32 -7.26 15.97 9.21
N ILE A 33 -7.24 15.48 10.46
CA ILE A 33 -8.20 15.90 11.48
C ILE A 33 -8.00 17.37 11.80
N VAL A 34 -6.77 17.80 12.12
CA VAL A 34 -6.45 19.20 12.42
C VAL A 34 -6.79 20.11 11.23
N GLY A 35 -6.53 19.66 10.01
CA GLY A 35 -6.87 20.40 8.79
C GLY A 35 -8.37 20.50 8.53
N ALA A 36 -9.11 19.42 8.76
CA ALA A 36 -10.56 19.41 8.65
C ALA A 36 -11.19 20.43 9.62
N PHE A 37 -10.71 20.46 10.88
CA PHE A 37 -11.17 21.43 11.86
C PHE A 37 -10.79 22.88 11.49
N ALA A 38 -9.56 23.11 11.02
CA ALA A 38 -9.06 24.45 10.72
C ALA A 38 -9.61 25.05 9.41
N PHE A 39 -9.86 24.23 8.39
CA PHE A 39 -10.21 24.69 7.04
C PHE A 39 -11.65 24.41 6.61
N LEU A 40 -12.32 23.37 7.14
CA LEU A 40 -13.65 22.94 6.70
C LEU A 40 -14.80 23.30 7.68
N GLY A 41 -14.57 24.23 8.62
CA GLY A 41 -15.65 24.83 9.41
C GLY A 41 -16.07 24.06 10.67
N GLY A 42 -15.14 23.38 11.36
CA GLY A 42 -15.39 22.85 12.70
C GLY A 42 -16.24 21.56 12.73
N SER A 43 -17.40 21.57 13.38
CA SER A 43 -18.17 20.36 13.75
C SER A 43 -18.77 19.57 12.57
N MET A 44 -19.07 20.22 11.44
CA MET A 44 -19.55 19.55 10.22
C MET A 44 -18.44 18.73 9.54
N SER A 45 -17.17 18.95 9.93
CA SER A 45 -16.03 18.34 9.25
C SER A 45 -15.82 16.86 9.61
N LEU A 46 -16.30 16.39 10.76
CA LEU A 46 -16.10 15.00 11.19
C LEU A 46 -16.98 14.01 10.42
N SER A 47 -18.21 14.40 10.07
CA SER A 47 -19.08 13.59 9.20
C SER A 47 -18.57 13.54 7.77
N THR A 48 -18.06 14.67 7.25
CA THR A 48 -17.37 14.71 5.94
C THR A 48 -16.11 13.86 5.95
N PHE A 49 -15.29 13.92 7.01
CA PHE A 49 -14.10 13.09 7.16
C PHE A 49 -14.44 11.59 7.14
N ALA A 50 -15.49 11.17 7.84
CA ALA A 50 -15.95 9.78 7.81
C ALA A 50 -16.42 9.35 6.42
N ALA A 51 -17.11 10.23 5.69
CA ALA A 51 -17.51 9.98 4.31
C ALA A 51 -16.32 9.88 3.35
N GLU A 52 -15.31 10.73 3.50
CA GLU A 52 -14.05 10.67 2.72
C GLU A 52 -13.26 9.40 3.01
N CYS A 53 -13.22 8.94 4.26
CA CYS A 53 -12.62 7.64 4.60
C CYS A 53 -13.31 6.49 3.87
N MET A 54 -14.65 6.48 3.84
CA MET A 54 -15.41 5.46 3.11
C MET A 54 -15.19 5.54 1.61
N GLN A 55 -15.13 6.74 1.03
CA GLN A 55 -14.79 6.90 -0.39
C GLN A 55 -13.36 6.45 -0.69
N ALA A 56 -12.40 6.69 0.21
CA ALA A 56 -11.01 6.27 0.05
C ALA A 56 -10.87 4.75 0.03
N ILE A 57 -11.59 4.03 0.90
CA ILE A 57 -11.59 2.56 0.91
C ILE A 57 -12.32 1.99 -0.31
N GLY A 58 -13.37 2.67 -0.79
CA GLY A 58 -14.12 2.29 -1.99
C GLY A 58 -13.42 2.56 -3.32
N ARG A 59 -12.18 3.05 -3.31
CA ARG A 59 -11.42 3.35 -4.54
C ARG A 59 -11.14 2.04 -5.30
N PHE A 60 -11.51 1.99 -6.57
CA PHE A 60 -11.21 0.86 -7.46
C PHE A 60 -9.72 0.53 -7.53
N SER A 61 -8.84 1.51 -7.29
CA SER A 61 -7.38 1.31 -7.20
C SER A 61 -6.94 0.40 -6.06
N LEU A 62 -7.77 0.19 -5.03
CA LEU A 62 -7.50 -0.72 -3.92
C LEU A 62 -8.06 -2.13 -4.15
N THR A 63 -9.02 -2.30 -5.09
CA THR A 63 -9.62 -3.59 -5.46
C THR A 63 -8.59 -4.65 -5.90
N PRO A 64 -7.48 -4.32 -6.57
CA PRO A 64 -6.44 -5.30 -6.86
C PRO A 64 -5.86 -5.97 -5.62
N ILE A 65 -5.75 -5.30 -4.48
CA ILE A 65 -5.15 -5.86 -3.25
C ILE A 65 -5.86 -7.14 -2.78
N PRO A 66 -7.18 -7.15 -2.52
CA PRO A 66 -7.89 -8.37 -2.11
C PRO A 66 -7.92 -9.41 -3.23
N LEU A 67 -8.03 -8.99 -4.49
CA LEU A 67 -7.95 -9.93 -5.63
C LEU A 67 -6.57 -10.60 -5.72
N PHE A 68 -5.50 -9.89 -5.35
CA PHE A 68 -4.15 -10.43 -5.26
C PHE A 68 -4.01 -11.50 -4.21
N ILE A 69 -4.54 -11.20 -3.02
CA ILE A 69 -4.54 -12.14 -1.90
C ILE A 69 -5.35 -13.39 -2.29
N LEU A 70 -6.52 -13.21 -2.90
CA LEU A 70 -7.36 -14.32 -3.36
C LEU A 70 -6.66 -15.18 -4.43
N MET A 71 -6.06 -14.54 -5.45
CA MET A 71 -5.29 -15.24 -6.47
C MET A 71 -4.13 -16.02 -5.85
N GLY A 72 -3.38 -15.40 -4.93
CA GLY A 72 -2.27 -16.03 -4.21
C GLY A 72 -2.72 -17.29 -3.47
N GLU A 73 -3.84 -17.21 -2.76
CA GLU A 73 -4.42 -18.34 -2.04
C GLU A 73 -4.85 -19.48 -2.99
N ILE A 74 -5.51 -19.13 -4.11
CA ILE A 74 -5.90 -20.11 -5.13
C ILE A 74 -4.67 -20.81 -5.74
N LEU A 75 -3.61 -20.06 -6.07
CA LEU A 75 -2.37 -20.61 -6.64
C LEU A 75 -1.64 -21.51 -5.64
N PHE A 76 -1.69 -21.16 -4.35
CA PHE A 76 -1.09 -21.95 -3.28
C PHE A 76 -1.87 -23.25 -3.04
N GLN A 77 -3.19 -23.18 -2.89
CA GLN A 77 -4.06 -24.34 -2.65
C GLN A 77 -4.14 -25.29 -3.85
N SER A 78 -4.07 -24.78 -5.08
CA SER A 78 -4.03 -25.61 -6.30
C SER A 78 -2.67 -26.29 -6.53
N GLY A 79 -1.63 -25.92 -5.78
CA GLY A 79 -0.27 -26.40 -5.96
C GLY A 79 0.41 -25.90 -7.25
N VAL A 80 -0.23 -25.00 -8.01
CA VAL A 80 0.33 -24.40 -9.22
C VAL A 80 1.57 -23.56 -8.86
N ALA A 81 1.54 -22.86 -7.72
CA ALA A 81 2.66 -22.05 -7.28
C ALA A 81 3.96 -22.86 -7.13
N LEU A 82 3.89 -24.02 -6.46
CA LEU A 82 5.03 -24.92 -6.26
C LEU A 82 5.49 -25.56 -7.59
N LYS A 83 4.56 -25.91 -8.47
CA LYS A 83 4.88 -26.44 -9.81
C LYS A 83 5.63 -25.41 -10.65
N ALA A 84 5.23 -24.14 -10.60
CA ALA A 84 5.90 -23.05 -11.30
C ALA A 84 7.33 -22.85 -10.79
N ILE A 85 7.52 -22.80 -9.46
CA ILE A 85 8.86 -22.69 -8.85
C ILE A 85 9.76 -23.87 -9.26
N THR A 86 9.23 -25.09 -9.24
CA THR A 86 9.97 -26.29 -9.64
C THR A 86 10.32 -26.29 -11.13
N ALA A 87 9.44 -25.75 -11.99
CA ALA A 87 9.70 -25.62 -13.42
C ALA A 87 10.85 -24.64 -13.69
N VAL A 88 10.87 -23.51 -12.98
CA VAL A 88 11.97 -22.53 -13.05
C VAL A 88 13.28 -23.13 -12.53
N ASP A 89 13.27 -23.82 -11.38
CA ASP A 89 14.48 -24.45 -10.84
C ASP A 89 15.10 -25.46 -11.82
N ARG A 90 14.27 -26.25 -12.51
CA ARG A 90 14.73 -27.17 -13.56
C ARG A 90 15.35 -26.46 -14.76
N LEU A 91 14.80 -25.30 -15.16
CA LEU A 91 15.30 -24.54 -16.30
C LEU A 91 16.72 -23.97 -16.02
N ILE A 92 17.00 -23.65 -14.76
CA ILE A 92 18.22 -22.95 -14.33
C ILE A 92 19.16 -23.92 -13.56
N ALA A 93 18.97 -25.23 -13.72
CA ALA A 93 19.62 -26.27 -12.92
C ALA A 93 21.16 -26.36 -13.04
N ARG A 94 21.78 -25.63 -13.98
CA ARG A 94 23.24 -25.60 -14.16
C ARG A 94 23.91 -24.33 -13.61
N VAL A 95 23.14 -23.39 -13.06
CA VAL A 95 23.69 -22.11 -12.60
C VAL A 95 24.13 -22.20 -11.13
N PRO A 96 25.38 -21.79 -10.80
CA PRO A 96 25.81 -21.66 -9.41
C PRO A 96 25.04 -20.54 -8.70
N GLY A 97 24.57 -20.76 -7.48
CA GLY A 97 23.74 -19.78 -6.75
C GLY A 97 22.24 -19.76 -7.14
N ARG A 98 21.75 -20.82 -7.80
CA ARG A 98 20.38 -20.91 -8.34
C ARG A 98 19.24 -20.59 -7.36
N LEU A 99 19.42 -20.87 -6.07
CA LEU A 99 18.38 -20.64 -5.05
C LEU A 99 17.93 -19.17 -5.01
N SER A 100 18.88 -18.23 -5.05
CA SER A 100 18.57 -16.80 -5.09
C SER A 100 17.84 -16.41 -6.39
N ILE A 101 18.25 -17.02 -7.51
CA ILE A 101 17.65 -16.75 -8.83
C ILE A 101 16.21 -17.26 -8.86
N VAL A 102 15.95 -18.46 -8.34
CA VAL A 102 14.61 -19.07 -8.25
C VAL A 102 13.70 -18.24 -7.35
N THR A 103 14.21 -17.70 -6.24
CA THR A 103 13.44 -16.79 -5.37
C THR A 103 13.05 -15.50 -6.09
N ILE A 104 13.99 -14.86 -6.80
CA ILE A 104 13.72 -13.63 -7.56
C ILE A 104 12.70 -13.94 -8.68
N PHE A 105 12.93 -14.99 -9.46
CA PHE A 105 12.02 -15.39 -10.54
C PHE A 105 10.62 -15.75 -10.03
N GLY A 106 10.54 -16.44 -8.88
CA GLY A 106 9.27 -16.73 -8.23
C GLY A 106 8.51 -15.44 -7.91
N GLY A 107 9.17 -14.50 -7.25
CA GLY A 107 8.61 -13.18 -6.96
C GLY A 107 8.16 -12.45 -8.23
N THR A 108 8.99 -12.43 -9.27
CA THR A 108 8.69 -11.78 -10.55
C THR A 108 7.53 -12.43 -11.30
N LEU A 109 7.44 -13.77 -11.33
CA LEU A 109 6.33 -14.50 -11.98
C LEU A 109 4.99 -14.20 -11.30
N PHE A 110 4.95 -14.20 -9.97
CA PHE A 110 3.72 -13.86 -9.25
C PHE A 110 3.40 -12.36 -9.34
N SER A 111 4.41 -11.49 -9.37
CA SER A 111 4.24 -10.04 -9.60
C SER A 111 3.74 -9.71 -11.02
N THR A 112 4.19 -10.42 -12.05
CA THR A 112 3.72 -10.22 -13.43
C THR A 112 2.32 -10.80 -13.67
N LEU A 113 2.01 -11.97 -13.10
CA LEU A 113 0.63 -12.48 -13.05
C LEU A 113 -0.30 -11.52 -12.30
N SER A 114 0.29 -10.72 -11.41
CA SER A 114 -0.43 -9.71 -10.65
C SER A 114 -0.83 -8.48 -11.46
N GLY A 115 -0.17 -8.19 -12.58
CA GLY A 115 -0.72 -7.30 -13.60
C GLY A 115 -1.17 -5.91 -13.11
N SER A 116 -0.63 -5.42 -11.99
CA SER A 116 -0.90 -4.10 -11.46
C SER A 116 0.33 -3.25 -11.72
N THR A 117 0.21 -2.25 -12.60
CA THR A 117 1.22 -1.19 -12.77
C THR A 117 1.40 -0.32 -11.51
N ILE A 118 0.59 -0.55 -10.46
CA ILE A 118 0.65 0.11 -9.14
C ILE A 118 1.41 -0.74 -8.10
N ALA A 119 1.62 -2.06 -8.34
CA ALA A 119 2.26 -2.99 -7.39
C ALA A 119 3.70 -3.31 -7.78
#